data_AF-A0A7I8J4W4-F1
#
_entry.id   AF-A0A7I8J4W4-F1
#
_cell.length_a   1.000
_cell.length_b   1.000
_cell.length_c   1.000
_cell.angle_alpha   90.00
_cell.angle_beta   90.00
_cell.angle_gamma   90.00
#
_symmetry.space_group_name_H-M   'P 1'
#
loop_
_entity.id
_entity.type
_entity.pdbx_description
1 polymer ?
#
loop_
_entity_poly.entity_id
_entity_poly.type
_entity_poly.pdbx_seq_one_letter_code
_entity_poly.pdbx_strand_id
1 'polypeptide(L)'
;MGLRSREEEDTISNACQVCGTSDSELTEVEDSHELEKLFDEDQELQQLINGEICMKVYPFDTCTYSSDQKIILSGSFNPLHDGHLKLLEVASSMLCNRVPCFEISVVNADKPPLSIAQIKERVIQFKKAGKTVILSNQPYFYKKAELFPGSAFVIGADTAARLIHPKYYGESYHQMIEILNGCKRLSCTFLVGGRKIDGDFKVLDDLAIPEELMDMFISIPEDRFRSDISSTEIRKSHGI
;
A
#
# COMPACT_ATOMS: atom_id res chain seq x y z
N MET A 1 -11.00 28.41 -49.44
CA MET A 1 -10.05 28.66 -48.34
C MET A 1 -10.76 28.26 -47.05
N GLY A 2 -10.38 27.12 -46.46
CA GLY A 2 -10.92 26.57 -45.20
C GLY A 2 -12.40 26.15 -45.25
N LEU A 3 -12.91 25.17 -44.52
CA LEU A 3 -12.40 24.18 -43.59
C LEU A 3 -13.47 23.07 -43.57
N ARG A 4 -13.04 21.80 -43.58
CA ARG A 4 -13.93 20.64 -43.40
C ARG A 4 -14.23 20.47 -41.90
N SER A 5 -15.49 20.30 -41.55
CA SER A 5 -15.96 19.72 -40.28
C SER A 5 -16.74 18.44 -40.61
N ARG A 6 -16.40 17.32 -39.96
CA ARG A 6 -17.17 16.07 -39.90
C ARG A 6 -17.51 15.89 -38.42
N GLU A 7 -18.77 16.02 -37.99
CA GLU A 7 -19.81 14.95 -37.97
C GLU A 7 -19.24 13.67 -37.33
N GLU A 8 -19.53 13.43 -36.04
CA GLU A 8 -20.77 12.78 -35.55
C GLU A 8 -20.95 11.42 -36.21
N GLU A 9 -20.82 10.34 -35.43
CA GLU A 9 -21.60 9.15 -35.69
C GLU A 9 -21.91 8.41 -34.38
N ASP A 10 -23.22 8.29 -34.19
CA ASP A 10 -23.94 7.66 -33.10
C ASP A 10 -23.94 6.13 -33.22
N THR A 11 -23.92 5.47 -32.05
CA THR A 11 -24.84 4.41 -31.59
C THR A 11 -25.31 3.33 -32.58
N ILE A 12 -25.17 2.04 -32.22
CA ILE A 12 -26.27 1.03 -32.18
C ILE A 12 -25.85 -0.23 -31.39
N SER A 13 -26.84 -0.72 -30.66
CA SER A 13 -26.86 -1.77 -29.64
C SER A 13 -27.21 -3.17 -30.20
N ASN A 14 -26.73 -4.22 -29.50
CA ASN A 14 -27.31 -5.56 -29.26
C ASN A 14 -27.90 -6.42 -30.40
N ALA A 15 -27.49 -7.71 -30.46
CA ALA A 15 -28.36 -8.87 -30.15
C ALA A 15 -27.74 -10.27 -30.44
N CYS A 16 -28.06 -11.22 -29.54
CA CYS A 16 -28.43 -12.64 -29.71
C CYS A 16 -27.50 -13.73 -30.33
N GLN A 17 -27.01 -14.62 -29.45
CA GLN A 17 -27.38 -16.05 -29.26
C GLN A 17 -27.44 -17.07 -30.44
N VAL A 18 -26.44 -18.00 -30.43
CA VAL A 18 -26.44 -19.48 -30.62
C VAL A 18 -27.20 -20.14 -31.79
N CYS A 19 -26.51 -20.89 -32.67
CA CYS A 19 -26.48 -22.38 -32.78
C CYS A 19 -25.61 -22.81 -33.98
N GLY A 20 -24.89 -23.94 -33.87
CA GLY A 20 -23.78 -24.31 -34.76
C GLY A 20 -24.10 -25.21 -35.96
N THR A 21 -23.04 -25.57 -36.70
CA THR A 21 -22.74 -26.89 -37.29
C THR A 21 -21.32 -26.86 -37.90
N SER A 22 -20.66 -28.00 -37.88
CA SER A 22 -19.34 -28.36 -38.43
C SER A 22 -19.19 -28.14 -39.94
N ASP A 23 -18.01 -27.71 -40.43
CA ASP A 23 -16.95 -28.60 -40.94
C ASP A 23 -15.71 -27.82 -41.45
N SER A 24 -14.59 -28.53 -41.42
CA SER A 24 -13.20 -28.16 -41.72
C SER A 24 -12.94 -27.40 -43.04
N GLU A 25 -12.18 -26.30 -42.98
CA GLU A 25 -11.17 -26.00 -44.01
C GLU A 25 -10.04 -25.11 -43.47
N LEU A 26 -8.82 -25.45 -43.87
CA LEU A 26 -7.54 -24.93 -43.38
C LEU A 26 -7.43 -23.40 -43.47
N THR A 27 -7.16 -22.77 -42.35
CA THR A 27 -6.51 -21.45 -42.31
C THR A 27 -5.37 -21.52 -41.30
N GLU A 28 -4.17 -21.26 -41.79
CA GLU A 28 -2.97 -21.06 -40.98
C GLU A 28 -3.26 -19.93 -39.99
N VAL A 29 -3.52 -20.31 -38.74
CA VAL A 29 -3.60 -19.35 -37.64
C VAL A 29 -2.17 -18.95 -37.36
N GLU A 30 -1.80 -17.75 -37.80
CA GLU A 30 -0.62 -17.05 -37.28
C GLU A 30 -0.81 -16.93 -35.77
N ASP A 31 -0.15 -17.84 -35.06
CA ASP A 31 -0.14 -17.89 -33.61
C ASP A 31 0.67 -16.69 -33.12
N SER A 32 -0.02 -15.57 -32.90
CA SER A 32 0.52 -14.46 -32.13
C SER A 32 0.56 -14.88 -30.66
N HIS A 33 1.43 -15.84 -30.35
CA HIS A 33 1.88 -16.08 -28.99
C HIS A 33 2.64 -14.83 -28.54
N GLU A 34 1.96 -13.92 -27.87
CA GLU A 34 2.63 -13.00 -26.95
C GLU A 34 3.39 -13.88 -25.95
N LEU A 35 4.69 -14.04 -26.21
CA LEU A 35 5.62 -14.64 -25.25
C LEU A 35 5.63 -13.73 -24.03
N GLU A 36 4.85 -14.09 -23.01
CA GLU A 36 5.02 -13.55 -21.66
C GLU A 36 6.50 -13.74 -21.29
N LYS A 37 7.23 -12.63 -21.24
CA LYS A 37 8.62 -12.66 -20.78
C LYS A 37 8.60 -13.13 -19.33
N LEU A 38 9.08 -14.34 -19.11
CA LEU A 38 9.33 -14.87 -17.77
C LEU A 38 10.52 -14.11 -17.17
N PHE A 39 10.24 -13.19 -16.26
CA PHE A 39 11.26 -12.52 -15.46
C PHE A 39 11.59 -13.36 -14.23
N ASP A 40 12.87 -13.41 -13.85
CA ASP A 40 13.25 -13.95 -12.54
C ASP A 40 12.95 -12.94 -11.42
N GLU A 41 13.01 -13.39 -10.16
CA GLU A 41 12.69 -12.53 -9.02
C GLU A 41 13.58 -11.28 -8.94
N ASP A 42 14.86 -11.38 -9.27
CA ASP A 42 15.77 -10.23 -9.23
C ASP A 42 15.41 -9.20 -10.31
N GLN A 43 15.03 -9.67 -11.49
CA GLN A 43 14.54 -8.82 -12.57
C GLN A 43 13.23 -8.10 -12.18
N GLU A 44 12.27 -8.80 -11.61
CA GLU A 44 11.02 -8.19 -11.14
C GLU A 44 11.26 -7.15 -10.03
N LEU A 45 12.17 -7.45 -9.09
CA LEU A 45 12.56 -6.51 -8.04
C LEU A 45 13.28 -5.29 -8.64
N GLN A 46 14.11 -5.47 -9.66
CA GLN A 46 14.75 -4.36 -10.36
C GLN A 46 13.73 -3.50 -11.10
N GLN A 47 12.74 -4.08 -11.76
CA GLN A 47 11.63 -3.37 -12.39
C GLN A 47 10.85 -2.53 -11.36
N LEU A 48 10.60 -3.08 -10.17
CA LEU A 48 9.93 -2.34 -9.09
C LEU A 48 10.77 -1.15 -8.61
N ILE A 49 12.08 -1.34 -8.43
CA ILE A 49 13.02 -0.27 -8.03
C ILE A 49 13.07 0.83 -9.10
N ASN A 50 13.08 0.45 -10.38
CA ASN A 50 13.10 1.37 -11.52
C ASN A 50 11.74 2.07 -11.74
N GLY A 51 10.68 1.57 -11.11
CA GLY A 51 9.31 2.07 -11.26
C GLY A 51 8.61 1.62 -12.53
N GLU A 52 9.08 0.56 -13.18
CA GLU A 52 8.43 -0.09 -14.32
C GLU A 52 7.17 -0.85 -13.89
N ILE A 53 7.16 -1.36 -12.65
CA ILE A 53 5.97 -1.87 -11.97
C ILE A 53 5.73 -1.11 -10.66
N CYS A 54 4.48 -0.97 -10.25
CA CYS A 54 4.13 -0.21 -9.05
C CYS A 54 4.26 -1.01 -7.75
N MET A 55 4.04 -2.33 -7.82
CA MET A 55 4.07 -3.20 -6.66
C MET A 55 4.34 -4.67 -7.01
N LYS A 56 4.80 -5.42 -6.00
CA LYS A 56 4.92 -6.88 -6.02
C LYS A 56 4.38 -7.45 -4.72
N VAL A 57 3.55 -8.48 -4.78
CA VAL A 57 2.91 -9.09 -3.60
C VAL A 57 3.56 -10.44 -3.29
N TYR A 58 3.86 -10.66 -2.01
CA TYR A 58 4.31 -11.95 -1.47
C TYR A 58 3.24 -12.51 -0.52
N PRO A 59 2.34 -13.39 -1.00
CA PRO A 59 1.23 -13.92 -0.21
C PRO A 59 1.68 -15.13 0.62
N PHE A 60 2.42 -14.90 1.71
CA PHE A 60 2.90 -15.99 2.56
C PHE A 60 1.86 -16.50 3.57
N ASP A 61 0.74 -15.80 3.74
CA ASP A 61 -0.38 -16.36 4.48
C ASP A 61 -1.15 -17.38 3.62
N THR A 62 -1.88 -18.27 4.28
CA THR A 62 -2.71 -19.29 3.62
C THR A 62 -4.19 -18.92 3.64
N CYS A 63 -4.51 -17.66 3.94
CA CYS A 63 -5.88 -17.21 4.12
C CYS A 63 -6.49 -16.81 2.78
N THR A 64 -7.73 -17.21 2.55
CA THR A 64 -8.52 -16.71 1.43
C THR A 64 -9.34 -15.53 1.91
N TYR A 65 -9.27 -14.42 1.16
CA TYR A 65 -10.01 -13.22 1.45
C TYR A 65 -11.01 -12.94 0.33
N SER A 66 -12.22 -12.52 0.70
CA SER A 66 -13.29 -12.17 -0.23
C SER A 66 -13.33 -10.68 -0.60
N SER A 67 -12.39 -9.90 -0.08
CA SER A 67 -12.34 -8.44 -0.21
C SER A 67 -10.99 -8.01 -0.77
N ASP A 68 -11.01 -7.03 -1.67
CA ASP A 68 -9.79 -6.42 -2.19
C ASP A 68 -9.26 -5.31 -1.27
N GLN A 69 -10.09 -4.79 -0.36
CA GLN A 69 -9.70 -3.76 0.61
C GLN A 69 -8.73 -4.32 1.63
N LYS A 70 -7.72 -3.53 1.97
CA LYS A 70 -6.62 -3.97 2.84
C LYS A 70 -6.55 -3.18 4.13
N ILE A 71 -5.90 -3.78 5.12
CA ILE A 71 -5.38 -3.10 6.31
C ILE A 71 -3.87 -3.23 6.21
N ILE A 72 -3.22 -2.11 5.93
CA ILE A 72 -1.83 -2.06 5.50
C ILE A 72 -1.00 -1.42 6.60
N LEU A 73 -0.14 -2.21 7.24
CA LEU A 73 0.91 -1.65 8.10
C LEU A 73 2.15 -1.39 7.25
N SER A 74 2.40 -0.12 6.95
CA SER A 74 3.59 0.32 6.20
C SER A 74 4.78 0.52 7.13
N GLY A 75 5.96 -0.01 6.77
CA GLY A 75 7.16 0.14 7.60
C GLY A 75 8.44 -0.34 6.93
N SER A 76 9.58 0.01 7.52
CA SER A 76 10.87 -0.49 7.03
C SER A 76 11.16 -1.92 7.48
N PHE A 77 10.54 -2.39 8.56
CA PHE A 77 10.67 -3.73 9.16
C PHE A 77 12.11 -4.24 9.21
N ASN A 78 12.98 -3.45 9.83
CA ASN A 78 14.41 -3.71 9.88
C ASN A 78 14.92 -3.77 11.33
N PRO A 79 14.58 -4.80 12.13
CA PRO A 79 13.81 -5.99 11.76
C PRO A 79 12.30 -5.88 12.08
N LEU A 80 11.52 -6.81 11.54
CA LEU A 80 10.17 -7.16 12.00
C LEU A 80 10.22 -7.65 13.46
N HIS A 81 9.19 -7.36 14.24
CA HIS A 81 9.14 -7.71 15.66
C HIS A 81 7.69 -7.77 16.16
N ASP A 82 7.46 -8.29 17.37
CA ASP A 82 6.13 -8.56 17.93
C ASP A 82 5.24 -7.32 18.01
N GLY A 83 5.82 -6.14 18.28
CA GLY A 83 5.07 -4.87 18.22
C GLY A 83 4.39 -4.62 16.87
N HIS A 84 5.02 -4.98 15.74
CA HIS A 84 4.41 -4.85 14.42
C HIS A 84 3.29 -5.87 14.21
N LEU A 85 3.52 -7.12 14.63
CA LEU A 85 2.54 -8.21 14.49
C LEU A 85 1.27 -7.88 15.29
N LYS A 86 1.43 -7.49 16.55
CA LYS A 86 0.32 -7.10 17.44
C LYS A 86 -0.41 -5.86 16.92
N LEU A 87 0.31 -4.87 16.39
CA LEU A 87 -0.31 -3.67 15.84
C LEU A 87 -1.24 -4.00 14.67
N LEU A 88 -0.75 -4.80 13.72
CA LEU A 88 -1.57 -5.21 12.57
C LEU A 88 -2.74 -6.09 13.02
N GLU A 89 -2.54 -7.01 13.95
CA GLU A 89 -3.61 -7.86 14.51
C GLU A 89 -4.72 -7.03 15.15
N VAL A 90 -4.37 -6.09 16.03
CA VAL A 90 -5.35 -5.21 16.68
C VAL A 90 -6.10 -4.37 15.63
N ALA A 91 -5.39 -3.76 14.68
CA ALA A 91 -6.01 -3.00 13.60
C ALA A 91 -6.97 -3.86 12.76
N SER A 92 -6.61 -5.11 12.49
CA SER A 92 -7.42 -6.07 11.73
C SER A 92 -8.72 -6.42 12.43
N SER A 93 -8.68 -6.55 13.76
CA SER A 93 -9.88 -6.82 14.55
C SER A 93 -10.83 -5.62 14.70
N MET A 94 -10.37 -4.41 14.37
CA MET A 94 -11.20 -3.19 14.41
C MET A 94 -12.02 -3.00 13.14
N LEU A 95 -11.53 -3.48 11.99
CA LEU A 95 -12.17 -3.33 10.70
C LEU A 95 -12.38 -4.71 10.06
N CYS A 96 -13.63 -5.18 10.05
CA CYS A 96 -14.00 -6.43 9.40
C CYS A 96 -13.86 -6.34 7.87
N ASN A 97 -13.77 -7.50 7.21
CA ASN A 97 -13.80 -7.64 5.74
C ASN A 97 -12.66 -6.93 5.00
N ARG A 98 -11.46 -6.90 5.58
CA ARG A 98 -10.25 -6.38 4.93
C ARG A 98 -9.07 -7.33 5.11
N VAL A 99 -8.17 -7.30 4.13
CA VAL A 99 -6.98 -8.17 4.09
C VAL A 99 -5.84 -7.54 4.88
N PRO A 100 -5.38 -8.13 5.99
CA PRO A 100 -4.22 -7.64 6.71
C PRO A 100 -2.95 -7.94 5.92
N CYS A 101 -2.16 -6.90 5.66
CA CYS A 101 -0.86 -7.06 5.02
C CYS A 101 0.14 -6.03 5.54
N PHE A 102 1.41 -6.39 5.42
CA PHE A 102 2.51 -5.47 5.62
C PHE A 102 2.88 -4.82 4.29
N GLU A 103 3.45 -3.62 4.33
CA GLU A 103 3.97 -2.96 3.14
C GLU A 103 5.35 -2.37 3.38
N ILE A 104 6.26 -2.64 2.45
CA ILE A 104 7.60 -2.04 2.40
C ILE A 104 7.69 -1.19 1.13
N SER A 105 7.98 0.10 1.31
CA SER A 105 8.37 0.93 0.19
C SER A 105 9.84 0.68 -0.16
N VAL A 106 10.11 0.26 -1.40
CA VAL A 106 11.48 0.02 -1.88
C VAL A 106 12.19 1.33 -2.25
N VAL A 107 11.43 2.40 -2.48
CA VAL A 107 11.91 3.77 -2.64
C VAL A 107 11.57 4.57 -1.39
N ASN A 108 12.46 5.45 -0.94
CA ASN A 108 12.21 6.33 0.19
C ASN A 108 12.34 7.79 -0.28
N ALA A 109 11.57 8.70 0.32
CA ALA A 109 11.66 10.13 -0.02
C ALA A 109 13.06 10.71 0.31
N ASP A 110 13.64 10.29 1.43
CA ASP A 110 14.86 10.88 1.99
C ASP A 110 16.09 9.95 1.93
N LYS A 111 15.98 8.77 1.33
CA LYS A 111 17.03 7.74 1.30
C LYS A 111 17.12 7.09 -0.07
N PRO A 112 18.30 6.55 -0.45
CA PRO A 112 18.39 5.77 -1.68
C PRO A 112 17.41 4.59 -1.66
N PRO A 113 16.97 4.11 -2.84
CA PRO A 113 16.21 2.88 -2.94
C PRO A 113 16.93 1.72 -2.26
N LEU A 114 16.15 0.77 -1.72
CA LEU A 114 16.70 -0.45 -1.15
C LEU A 114 17.37 -1.29 -2.24
N SER A 115 18.51 -1.90 -1.90
CA SER A 115 19.08 -2.91 -2.79
C SER A 115 18.23 -4.19 -2.80
N ILE A 116 18.33 -4.97 -3.87
CA ILE A 116 17.66 -6.28 -3.98
C ILE A 116 17.97 -7.17 -2.77
N ALA A 117 19.24 -7.19 -2.32
CA ALA A 117 19.65 -7.95 -1.15
C ALA A 117 18.91 -7.51 0.13
N GLN A 118 18.80 -6.20 0.38
CA GLN A 118 18.06 -5.65 1.52
C GLN A 118 16.56 -5.95 1.45
N ILE A 119 15.97 -5.93 0.24
CA ILE A 119 14.57 -6.29 0.03
C ILE A 119 14.37 -7.76 0.42
N LYS A 120 15.17 -8.67 -0.13
CA LYS A 120 15.08 -10.11 0.17
C LYS A 120 15.27 -10.43 1.66
N GLU A 121 16.20 -9.76 2.32
CA GLU A 121 16.43 -9.89 3.77
C GLU A 121 15.21 -9.44 4.60
N ARG A 122 14.49 -8.42 4.15
CA ARG A 122 13.25 -7.98 4.84
C ARG A 122 12.09 -8.92 4.53
N VAL A 123 11.91 -9.32 3.28
CA VAL A 123 10.82 -10.21 2.82
C VAL A 123 10.85 -11.56 3.53
N ILE A 124 12.04 -12.15 3.75
CA ILE A 124 12.14 -13.48 4.37
C ILE A 124 11.61 -13.53 5.81
N GLN A 125 11.58 -12.39 6.52
CA GLN A 125 11.00 -12.29 7.87
C GLN A 125 9.48 -12.53 7.84
N PHE A 126 8.80 -12.06 6.79
CA PHE A 126 7.35 -12.27 6.59
C PHE A 126 7.03 -13.70 6.19
N LYS A 127 7.90 -14.33 5.39
CA LYS A 127 7.80 -15.75 5.08
C LYS A 127 7.85 -16.60 6.35
N LYS A 128 8.80 -16.29 7.26
CA LYS A 128 8.91 -16.98 8.56
C LYS A 128 7.70 -16.75 9.46
N ALA A 129 7.11 -15.54 9.41
CA ALA A 129 5.93 -15.18 10.19
C ALA A 129 4.59 -15.64 9.57
N GLY A 130 4.59 -16.16 8.34
CA GLY A 130 3.38 -16.53 7.61
C GLY A 130 2.45 -15.34 7.35
N LYS A 131 3.02 -14.21 6.89
CA LYS A 131 2.27 -12.95 6.68
C LYS A 131 2.45 -12.43 5.26
N THR A 132 1.38 -11.94 4.65
CA THR A 132 1.48 -11.22 3.38
C THR A 132 2.25 -9.92 3.51
N VAL A 133 3.20 -9.70 2.59
CA VAL A 133 3.92 -8.42 2.45
C VAL A 133 3.82 -7.92 1.01
N ILE A 134 3.54 -6.64 0.87
CA ILE A 134 3.51 -5.93 -0.41
C ILE A 134 4.77 -5.08 -0.49
N LEU A 135 5.51 -5.21 -1.59
CA LEU A 135 6.54 -4.24 -1.94
C LEU A 135 5.92 -3.19 -2.86
N SER A 136 6.10 -1.91 -2.54
CA SER A 136 5.65 -0.80 -3.40
C SER A 136 6.82 0.11 -3.75
N ASN A 137 6.72 0.83 -4.87
CA ASN A 137 7.64 1.92 -5.21
C ASN A 137 7.15 3.30 -4.72
N GLN A 138 6.13 3.35 -3.86
CA GLN A 138 5.47 4.59 -3.46
C GLN A 138 5.88 5.00 -2.03
N PRO A 139 6.67 6.08 -1.85
CA PRO A 139 7.11 6.50 -0.52
C PRO A 139 6.03 7.26 0.26
N TYR A 140 5.04 7.86 -0.43
CA TYR A 140 4.02 8.71 0.17
C TYR A 140 2.67 8.02 0.30
N PHE A 141 1.98 8.25 1.42
CA PHE A 141 0.67 7.63 1.67
C PHE A 141 -0.41 8.01 0.66
N TYR A 142 -0.40 9.23 0.11
CA TYR A 142 -1.37 9.61 -0.93
C TYR A 142 -1.17 8.80 -2.22
N LYS A 143 0.08 8.45 -2.56
CA LYS A 143 0.37 7.53 -3.67
C LYS A 143 0.02 6.09 -3.35
N LYS A 144 0.20 5.66 -2.11
CA LYS A 144 -0.27 4.35 -1.67
C LYS A 144 -1.80 4.27 -1.71
N ALA A 145 -2.51 5.35 -1.38
CA ALA A 145 -3.96 5.40 -1.48
C ALA A 145 -4.45 5.21 -2.93
N GLU A 146 -3.73 5.77 -3.92
CA GLU A 146 -3.99 5.52 -5.35
C GLU A 146 -3.84 4.03 -5.72
N LEU A 147 -2.86 3.32 -5.14
CA LEU A 147 -2.65 1.88 -5.34
C LEU A 147 -3.64 1.00 -4.58
N PHE A 148 -4.12 1.46 -3.43
CA PHE A 148 -4.95 0.69 -2.52
C PHE A 148 -6.24 1.44 -2.14
N PRO A 149 -7.11 1.77 -3.12
CA PRO A 149 -8.35 2.48 -2.84
C PRO A 149 -9.23 1.70 -1.85
N GLY A 150 -9.91 2.43 -0.97
CA GLY A 150 -10.76 1.88 0.08
C GLY A 150 -10.01 1.24 1.25
N SER A 151 -8.67 1.18 1.21
CA SER A 151 -7.86 0.50 2.24
C SER A 151 -7.58 1.38 3.44
N ALA A 152 -7.20 0.75 4.54
CA ALA A 152 -6.85 1.38 5.79
C ALA A 152 -5.34 1.30 6.02
N PHE A 153 -4.68 2.41 6.31
CA PHE A 153 -3.25 2.45 6.62
C PHE A 153 -3.04 2.50 8.12
N VAL A 154 -2.30 1.52 8.65
CA VAL A 154 -1.95 1.46 10.07
C VAL A 154 -0.63 2.19 10.26
N ILE A 155 -0.61 3.20 11.12
CA ILE A 155 0.54 4.06 11.37
C ILE A 155 0.73 4.32 12.87
N GLY A 156 1.96 4.63 13.28
CA GLY A 156 2.22 5.14 14.63
C GLY A 156 1.86 6.62 14.76
N ALA A 157 1.63 7.08 15.98
CA ALA A 157 1.39 8.50 16.29
C ALA A 157 2.49 9.43 15.75
N ASP A 158 3.76 8.98 15.73
CA ASP A 158 4.89 9.72 15.15
C ASP A 158 4.73 9.94 13.64
N THR A 159 4.18 8.94 12.95
CA THR A 159 3.94 8.98 11.52
C THR A 159 2.69 9.78 11.19
N ALA A 160 1.65 9.70 12.02
CA ALA A 160 0.47 10.55 11.90
C ALA A 160 0.83 12.03 12.08
N ALA A 161 1.66 12.36 13.09
CA ALA A 161 2.17 13.71 13.30
C ALA A 161 2.95 14.25 12.09
N ARG A 162 3.74 13.40 11.41
CA ARG A 162 4.40 13.77 10.15
C ARG A 162 3.41 13.96 9.01
N LEU A 163 2.42 13.07 8.90
CA LEU A 163 1.42 13.10 7.82
C LEU A 163 0.63 14.42 7.80
N ILE A 164 0.37 15.01 8.97
CA ILE A 164 -0.34 16.30 9.10
C ILE A 164 0.61 17.50 9.32
N HIS A 165 1.87 17.39 8.91
CA HIS A 165 2.84 18.48 9.08
C HIS A 165 3.15 19.19 7.74
N PRO A 166 2.89 20.51 7.60
CA PRO A 166 3.07 21.26 6.35
C PRO A 166 4.45 21.18 5.69
N LYS A 167 5.53 21.01 6.47
CA LYS A 167 6.89 20.76 5.95
C LYS A 167 7.00 19.66 4.89
N TYR A 168 6.14 18.64 4.93
CA TYR A 168 6.12 17.56 3.92
C TYR A 168 5.33 17.92 2.65
N TYR A 169 4.77 19.12 2.61
CA TYR A 169 3.88 19.64 1.57
C TYR A 169 4.34 21.03 1.13
N GLY A 170 5.66 21.23 0.98
CA GLY A 170 6.22 22.51 0.54
C GLY A 170 5.93 23.67 1.49
N GLU A 171 5.84 23.39 2.80
CA GLU A 171 5.44 24.36 3.84
C GLU A 171 4.01 24.91 3.66
N SER A 172 3.16 24.24 2.89
CA SER A 172 1.78 24.68 2.58
C SER A 172 0.74 23.84 3.30
N TYR A 173 0.04 24.45 4.26
CA TYR A 173 -1.10 23.84 4.94
C TYR A 173 -2.22 23.52 3.94
N HIS A 174 -2.53 24.42 3.02
CA HIS A 174 -3.56 24.18 2.00
C HIS A 174 -3.22 22.97 1.11
N GLN A 175 -1.95 22.84 0.69
CA GLN A 175 -1.52 21.70 -0.11
C GLN A 175 -1.61 20.37 0.67
N MET A 176 -1.29 20.38 1.95
CA MET A 176 -1.46 19.24 2.85
C MET A 176 -2.92 18.78 2.89
N ILE A 177 -3.85 19.72 3.13
CA ILE A 177 -5.28 19.44 3.15
C ILE A 177 -5.76 18.86 1.82
N GLU A 178 -5.41 19.51 0.69
CA GLU A 178 -5.80 19.04 -0.64
C GLU A 178 -5.33 17.60 -0.93
N ILE A 179 -4.09 17.28 -0.57
CA ILE A 179 -3.52 15.94 -0.78
C ILE A 179 -4.20 14.90 0.12
N LEU A 180 -4.42 15.21 1.40
CA LEU A 180 -5.07 14.28 2.34
C LEU A 180 -6.56 14.10 2.02
N ASN A 181 -7.24 15.14 1.54
CA ASN A 181 -8.57 15.03 0.95
C ASN A 181 -8.59 14.11 -0.28
N GLY A 182 -7.49 14.02 -1.03
CA GLY A 182 -7.30 13.00 -2.06
C GLY A 182 -7.42 11.57 -1.52
N CYS A 183 -6.74 11.26 -0.41
CA CYS A 183 -6.87 9.97 0.27
C CYS A 183 -8.31 9.72 0.73
N LYS A 184 -8.97 10.74 1.28
CA LYS A 184 -10.37 10.67 1.73
C LYS A 184 -11.33 10.36 0.58
N ARG A 185 -11.16 10.98 -0.59
CA ARG A 185 -11.94 10.67 -1.81
C ARG A 185 -11.73 9.24 -2.29
N LEU A 186 -10.54 8.68 -2.08
CA LEU A 186 -10.25 7.27 -2.34
C LEU A 186 -10.77 6.34 -1.25
N SER A 187 -11.56 6.84 -0.29
CA SER A 187 -12.10 6.09 0.85
C SER A 187 -11.03 5.43 1.72
N CYS A 188 -9.83 6.02 1.77
CA CYS A 188 -8.76 5.56 2.63
C CYS A 188 -8.84 6.16 4.02
N THR A 189 -8.50 5.36 5.02
CA THR A 189 -8.45 5.77 6.44
C THR A 189 -7.10 5.47 7.06
N PHE A 190 -6.79 6.10 8.18
CA PHE A 190 -5.56 5.91 8.95
C PHE A 190 -5.90 5.42 10.35
N LEU A 191 -5.44 4.21 10.72
CA LEU A 191 -5.52 3.71 12.09
C LEU A 191 -4.23 4.08 12.82
N VAL A 192 -4.37 4.82 13.92
CA VAL A 192 -3.24 5.40 14.63
C VAL A 192 -2.99 4.64 15.93
N GLY A 193 -1.90 3.88 15.95
CA GLY A 193 -1.38 3.24 17.16
C GLY A 193 -0.55 4.21 18.00
N GLY A 194 -0.78 4.21 19.31
CA GLY A 194 0.00 5.02 20.23
C GLY A 194 1.49 4.67 20.21
N ARG A 195 2.36 5.67 20.35
CA ARG A 195 3.82 5.52 20.33
C ARG A 195 4.48 6.46 21.34
N LYS A 196 5.63 6.02 21.86
CA LYS A 196 6.50 6.88 22.67
C LYS A 196 7.28 7.84 21.77
N ILE A 197 7.04 9.14 21.91
CA ILE A 197 7.70 10.23 21.19
C ILE A 197 8.32 11.15 22.25
N ASP A 198 9.63 11.36 22.19
CA ASP A 198 10.38 12.23 23.10
C ASP A 198 10.18 11.93 24.61
N GLY A 199 9.87 10.68 24.95
CA GLY A 199 9.65 10.25 26.34
C GLY A 199 8.18 10.09 26.71
N ASP A 200 7.27 10.71 25.97
CA ASP A 200 5.83 10.69 26.22
C ASP A 200 5.11 9.71 25.31
N PHE A 201 4.15 8.97 25.86
CA PHE A 201 3.26 8.15 25.05
C PHE A 201 2.19 9.05 24.41
N LYS A 202 2.19 9.12 23.08
CA LYS A 202 1.28 9.94 22.28
C LYS A 202 0.29 9.05 21.54
N VAL A 203 -0.99 9.42 21.57
CA VAL A 203 -2.10 8.81 20.82
C VAL A 203 -2.68 9.80 19.81
N LEU A 204 -3.71 9.40 19.05
CA LEU A 204 -4.35 10.26 18.06
C LEU A 204 -4.86 11.58 18.67
N ASP A 205 -5.46 11.51 19.86
CA ASP A 205 -6.06 12.66 20.55
C ASP A 205 -5.03 13.72 20.97
N ASP A 206 -3.75 13.36 21.05
CA ASP A 206 -2.65 14.30 21.30
C ASP A 206 -2.19 15.06 20.05
N LEU A 207 -2.71 14.70 18.87
CA LEU A 207 -2.32 15.29 17.58
C LEU A 207 -3.32 16.36 17.15
N ALA A 208 -2.80 17.48 16.64
CA ALA A 208 -3.62 18.57 16.09
C ALA A 208 -4.13 18.25 14.67
N ILE A 209 -4.95 17.20 14.53
CA ILE A 209 -5.56 16.81 13.26
C ILE A 209 -6.56 17.90 12.82
N PRO A 210 -6.47 18.42 11.58
CA PRO A 210 -7.48 19.33 11.03
C PRO A 210 -8.89 18.74 11.08
N GLU A 211 -9.87 19.54 11.49
CA GLU A 211 -11.27 19.09 11.68
C GLU A 211 -11.83 18.41 10.42
N GLU A 212 -11.54 18.95 9.25
CA GLU A 212 -12.00 18.43 7.95
C GLU A 212 -11.43 17.05 7.58
N LEU A 213 -10.33 16.64 8.22
CA LEU A 213 -9.68 15.35 8.04
C LEU A 213 -9.96 14.39 9.19
N MET A 214 -10.64 14.82 10.27
CA MET A 214 -10.75 14.02 11.49
C MET A 214 -11.41 12.65 11.24
N ASP A 215 -12.40 12.59 10.35
CA ASP A 215 -13.18 11.39 10.03
C ASP A 215 -12.40 10.29 9.30
N MET A 216 -11.22 10.60 8.73
CA MET A 216 -10.33 9.60 8.14
C MET A 216 -9.27 9.07 9.11
N PHE A 217 -9.18 9.57 10.35
CA PHE A 217 -8.28 9.04 11.38
C PHE A 217 -9.06 8.29 12.46
N ILE A 218 -8.58 7.10 12.81
CA ILE A 218 -9.19 6.22 13.81
C ILE A 218 -8.14 5.85 14.85
N SER A 219 -8.37 6.19 16.11
CA SER A 219 -7.46 5.85 17.20
C SER A 219 -7.50 4.34 17.49
N ILE A 220 -6.34 3.70 17.61
CA ILE A 220 -6.23 2.36 18.20
C ILE A 220 -6.11 2.54 19.72
N PRO A 221 -7.07 2.03 20.52
CA PRO A 221 -7.07 2.22 21.96
C PRO A 221 -5.81 1.67 22.65
N GLU A 222 -5.27 2.40 23.63
CA GLU A 222 -4.04 2.04 24.34
C GLU A 222 -4.15 0.70 25.09
N ASP A 223 -5.32 0.41 25.66
CA ASP A 223 -5.62 -0.86 26.34
C ASP A 223 -5.54 -2.07 25.38
N ARG A 224 -5.77 -1.84 24.09
CA ARG A 224 -5.63 -2.86 23.04
C ARG A 224 -4.22 -2.92 22.48
N PHE A 225 -3.55 -1.78 22.34
CA PHE A 225 -2.19 -1.70 21.81
C PHE A 225 -1.32 -0.68 22.54
N ARG A 226 -0.29 -1.21 23.19
CA ARG A 226 0.87 -0.45 23.67
C ARG A 226 2.12 -1.28 23.39
N SER A 227 3.10 -0.68 22.72
CA SER A 227 4.38 -1.34 22.42
C SER A 227 5.53 -0.34 22.52
N ASP A 228 6.42 -0.61 23.48
CA ASP A 228 7.66 0.15 23.68
C ASP A 228 8.83 -0.41 22.86
N ILE A 229 8.59 -1.45 22.05
CA ILE A 229 9.62 -2.07 21.22
C ILE A 229 9.83 -1.25 19.94
N SER A 230 11.08 -0.88 19.65
CA SER A 230 11.47 -0.33 18.36
C SER A 230 12.56 -1.17 17.67
N SER A 231 12.49 -1.27 16.34
CA SER A 231 13.55 -1.91 15.55
C SER A 231 14.94 -1.26 15.78
N THR A 232 14.98 0.04 16.10
CA THR A 232 16.23 0.75 16.38
C THR A 232 16.90 0.28 17.68
N GLU A 233 16.12 0.05 18.72
CA GLU A 233 16.64 -0.52 19.98
C GLU A 233 17.08 -1.97 19.79
N ILE A 234 16.33 -2.77 19.02
CA ILE A 234 16.71 -4.15 18.69
C ILE A 234 18.05 -4.19 17.96
N ARG A 235 18.25 -3.32 16.97
CA ARG A 235 19.53 -3.19 16.25
C ARG A 235 20.68 -2.85 17.21
N LYS A 236 20.48 -1.85 18.08
CA LYS A 236 21.46 -1.47 19.11
C LYS A 236 21.77 -2.61 20.09
N SER A 237 20.76 -3.36 20.54
CA SER A 237 20.95 -4.44 21.51
C SER A 237 21.64 -5.68 20.92
N HIS A 238 21.49 -5.91 19.61
CA HIS A 238 22.08 -7.05 18.90
C HIS A 238 23.38 -6.68 18.15
N GLY A 239 23.81 -5.42 18.19
CA GLY A 239 25.02 -4.96 17.49
C GLY A 239 24.90 -5.00 15.96
N ILE A 240 23.69 -4.83 15.43
CA ILE A 240 23.35 -4.82 13.99
C ILE A 240 23.15 -3.38 13.50
#